data_AF-A0A836ZRN6-F1
#
_entry.id   AF-A0A836ZRN6-F1
#
_cell.length_a   1.000
_cell.length_b   1.000
_cell.length_c   1.000
_cell.angle_alpha   90.00
_cell.angle_beta   90.00
_cell.angle_gamma   90.00
#
_symmetry.space_group_name_H-M   'P 1'
#
loop_
_entity.id
_entity.type
_entity.pdbx_description
1 polymer ?
#
loop_
_entity_poly.entity_id
_entity_poly.type
_entity_poly.pdbx_seq_one_letter_code
_entity_poly.pdbx_strand_id
1 'polypeptide(L)' 'WLRVTNNRHIVTIHSSSDGKTWTKYPVQMEVSGYHHNVAGKFLALKPALYAAGTGQVEFRNFRYHALD' A
#
# COMPACT_ATOMS: atom_id res chain seq x y z
N TRP A 1 -6.76 10.57 3.27
CA TRP A 1 -6.93 9.48 2.28
C TRP A 1 -5.58 8.87 1.94
N LEU A 2 -5.55 7.56 1.72
CA LEU A 2 -4.36 6.81 1.30
C LEU A 2 -4.69 6.01 0.05
N ARG A 3 -3.79 6.02 -0.93
CA ARG A 3 -3.86 5.20 -2.13
C ARG A 3 -2.51 4.52 -2.32
N VAL A 4 -2.54 3.20 -2.47
CA VAL A 4 -1.35 2.38 -2.73
C VAL A 4 -1.55 1.69 -4.06
N THR A 5 -0.61 1.88 -4.97
CA THR A 5 -0.61 1.25 -6.30
C THR A 5 0.61 0.36 -6.40
N ASN A 6 0.42 -0.92 -6.68
CA ASN A 6 1.50 -1.83 -7.06
C ASN A 6 1.41 -2.08 -8.56
N ASN A 7 2.33 -1.50 -9.34
CA ASN A 7 2.41 -1.71 -10.77
C ASN A 7 3.75 -2.35 -11.11
N ARG A 8 3.72 -3.60 -11.60
CA ARG A 8 4.93 -4.38 -11.97
C ARG A 8 6.02 -4.32 -10.89
N HIS A 9 5.65 -4.63 -9.65
CA HIS A 9 6.54 -4.65 -8.48
C HIS A 9 7.04 -3.28 -8.00
N ILE A 10 6.49 -2.18 -8.52
CA ILE A 10 6.76 -0.86 -7.99
C ILE A 10 5.56 -0.41 -7.17
N VAL A 11 5.75 -0.33 -5.86
CA VAL A 11 4.75 0.22 -4.94
C VAL A 11 4.93 1.74 -4.87
N THR A 12 3.84 2.43 -5.16
CA THR A 12 3.72 3.88 -5.06
C THR A 12 2.62 4.26 -4.10
N ILE A 13 2.94 5.12 -3.14
CA ILE A 13 1.98 5.62 -2.15
C ILE A 13 1.63 7.05 -2.50
N HIS A 14 0.34 7.36 -2.45
CA HIS A 14 -0.17 8.73 -2.51
C HIS A 14 -1.00 9.01 -1.25
N SER A 15 -0.86 10.23 -0.74
CA SER A 15 -1.67 10.75 0.34
C SER A 15 -2.48 11.97 -0.14
N SER A 16 -3.59 12.22 0.52
CA SER A 16 -4.47 13.34 0.22
C SER A 16 -5.27 13.75 1.45
N SER A 17 -5.43 15.04 1.69
CA SER A 17 -6.27 15.60 2.77
C SER A 17 -7.75 15.67 2.36
N ASP A 18 -8.04 15.91 1.08
CA ASP A 18 -9.39 16.16 0.55
C ASP A 18 -9.96 15.00 -0.29
N GLY A 19 -9.14 14.02 -0.65
CA GLY A 19 -9.49 12.89 -1.52
C GLY A 19 -9.51 13.23 -3.01
N LYS A 20 -9.16 14.47 -3.38
CA LYS A 20 -9.18 15.01 -4.75
C LYS A 20 -7.78 15.32 -5.23
N THR A 21 -7.01 16.03 -4.42
CA THR A 21 -5.63 16.42 -4.71
C THR A 21 -4.69 15.40 -4.08
N TRP A 22 -3.90 14.72 -4.90
CA TRP A 22 -3.02 13.63 -4.46
C TRP A 22 -1.56 14.06 -4.51
N THR A 23 -0.86 13.85 -3.39
CA THR A 23 0.59 14.04 -3.29
C THR A 23 1.26 12.68 -3.30
N LYS A 24 2.19 12.49 -4.23
CA LYS A 24 3.01 11.27 -4.30
C LYS A 24 4.05 11.29 -3.18
N TYR A 25 4.21 10.18 -2.47
CA TYR A 25 5.33 10.00 -1.55
C TYR A 25 6.65 9.99 -2.36
N PRO A 26 7.70 10.71 -1.93
CA PRO A 26 8.88 10.96 -2.77
C PRO A 26 9.64 9.69 -3.15
N VAL A 27 9.51 8.61 -2.37
CA VAL A 27 10.18 7.33 -2.61
C VAL A 27 9.19 6.28 -3.10
N GLN A 28 9.60 5.50 -4.09
CA GLN A 28 8.91 4.29 -4.52
C GLN A 28 9.62 3.07 -3.96
N MET A 29 8.85 2.03 -3.65
CA MET A 29 9.38 0.80 -3.10
C MET A 29 9.39 -0.27 -4.19
N GLU A 30 10.56 -0.80 -4.50
CA GLU A 30 10.74 -1.97 -5.36
C GLU A 30 10.42 -3.21 -4.51
N VAL A 31 9.47 -4.03 -4.96
CA VAL A 31 8.94 -5.18 -4.20
C VAL A 31 9.10 -6.52 -4.93
N SER A 32 9.88 -6.59 -6.01
CA SER A 32 10.15 -7.86 -6.70
C SER A 32 10.89 -8.84 -5.81
N GLY A 33 11.67 -8.36 -4.84
CA GLY A 33 12.30 -9.19 -3.81
C GLY A 33 11.31 -9.95 -2.89
N TYR A 34 10.04 -9.54 -2.85
CA TYR A 34 8.97 -10.26 -2.13
C TYR A 34 8.29 -11.34 -2.97
N HIS A 35 8.81 -11.65 -4.17
CA HIS A 35 8.42 -12.86 -4.89
C HIS A 35 8.82 -14.10 -4.08
N HIS A 36 8.04 -15.16 -4.25
CA HIS A 36 8.14 -16.45 -3.56
C HIS A 36 9.52 -17.16 -3.65
N ASN A 37 10.48 -16.65 -4.43
CA ASN A 37 11.74 -17.31 -4.78
C ASN A 37 12.95 -16.91 -3.91
N VAL A 38 12.83 -16.00 -2.94
CA VAL A 38 14.02 -15.50 -2.19
C VAL A 38 14.04 -15.88 -0.70
N ALA A 39 12.91 -16.22 -0.07
CA ALA A 39 12.91 -16.74 1.29
C ALA A 39 11.67 -17.60 1.53
N GLY A 40 11.86 -18.91 1.74
CA GLY A 40 10.83 -19.98 1.74
C GLY A 40 9.70 -19.89 2.79
N LYS A 41 9.35 -18.70 3.30
CA LYS A 41 8.18 -18.45 4.16
C LYS A 41 7.27 -17.31 3.65
N PHE A 42 7.57 -16.67 2.52
CA PHE A 42 6.73 -15.58 1.97
C PHE A 42 5.60 -16.13 1.09
N LEU A 43 4.38 -16.18 1.64
CA LEU A 43 3.20 -16.72 0.95
C LEU A 43 2.69 -15.79 -0.16
N ALA A 44 2.52 -14.49 0.12
CA ALA A 44 2.09 -13.48 -0.84
C ALA A 44 2.29 -12.06 -0.29
N LEU A 45 2.56 -11.11 -1.17
CA LEU A 45 2.46 -9.69 -0.85
C LEU A 45 0.97 -9.30 -0.81
N LYS A 46 0.49 -8.81 0.35
CA LYS A 46 -0.91 -8.40 0.53
C LYS A 46 -0.97 -6.96 1.07
N PRO A 47 -1.89 -6.12 0.57
CA PRO A 47 -2.16 -4.83 1.21
C PRO A 47 -2.82 -5.05 2.57
N ALA A 48 -2.43 -4.27 3.57
CA ALA A 48 -3.03 -4.31 4.91
C ALA A 48 -3.14 -2.89 5.50
N LEU A 49 -4.10 -2.71 6.40
CA LEU A 49 -4.22 -1.53 7.25
C LEU A 49 -3.84 -1.92 8.67
N TYR A 50 -3.05 -1.09 9.33
CA TYR A 50 -2.58 -1.32 10.68
C TYR A 50 -2.64 -0.02 11.48
N ALA A 51 -3.12 -0.11 12.72
CA ALA A 51 -3.12 0.98 13.68
C ALA A 51 -2.54 0.45 15.00
N ALA A 52 -1.72 1.25 15.67
CA ALA A 52 -1.06 0.90 16.92
C ALA A 52 -0.85 2.14 17.78
N GLY A 53 -0.68 1.92 19.09
CA GLY A 53 -0.54 3.00 20.08
C GLY A 53 -1.82 3.23 20.88
N THR A 54 -1.84 4.31 21.66
CA THR A 54 -3.02 4.72 22.44
C THR A 54 -3.95 5.59 21.60
N GLY A 55 -5.26 5.44 21.80
CA GLY A 55 -6.30 6.17 21.06
C GLY A 55 -7.15 5.27 20.15
N GLN A 56 -8.01 5.90 19.35
CA GLN A 56 -8.92 5.21 18.44
C GLN A 56 -8.71 5.71 17.01
N VAL A 57 -8.64 4.76 16.07
CA VAL A 57 -8.52 5.03 14.64
C VAL A 57 -9.67 4.34 13.93
N GLU A 58 -10.30 5.05 12.99
CA GLU A 58 -11.32 4.48 12.13
C GLU A 58 -10.88 4.57 10.67
N PHE A 59 -10.89 3.43 9.99
CA PHE A 59 -10.68 3.36 8.54
C PHE A 59 -12.03 3.25 7.84
N ARG A 60 -12.31 4.14 6.89
CA ARG A 60 -13.53 4.16 6.09
C ARG A 60 -13.21 4.07 4.60
N ASN A 61 -14.19 3.61 3.81
CA ASN A 61 -14.13 3.59 2.35
C ASN A 61 -12.95 2.78 1.76
N PHE A 62 -12.63 1.61 2.34
CA PHE A 62 -11.63 0.71 1.77
C PHE A 62 -12.07 0.20 0.40
N ARG A 63 -11.20 0.32 -0.60
CA ARG A 63 -11.42 -0.17 -1.97
C ARG A 63 -10.17 -0.85 -2.48
N TYR A 64 -10.32 -2.04 -3.04
CA TYR A 64 -9.27 -2.77 -3.73
C TYR A 64 -9.67 -2.95 -5.18
N HIS A 65 -8.79 -2.55 -6.09
CA HIS A 65 -8.98 -2.66 -7.54
C HIS A 65 -7.74 -3.29 -8.14
N ALA A 66 -7.92 -4.32 -8.96
CA ALA A 66 -6.84 -4.83 -9.80
C ALA A 66 -6.46 -3.75 -10.83
N LEU A 67 -5.17 -3.71 -11.20
CA LEU A 67 -4.72 -2.93 -12.35
C LEU A 67 -4.82 -3.83 -13.57
N ASP A 68 -5.33 -3.29 -14.68
CA ASP A 68 -5.41 -3.97 -15.97
C ASP A 68 -4.01 -4.25 -16.55
#